data_AF-A0A535RZV7-F1
#
_entry.id   AF-A0A535RZV7-F1
#
_cell.length_a   1.000
_cell.length_b   1.000
_cell.length_c   1.000
_cell.angle_alpha   90.00
_cell.angle_beta   90.00
_cell.angle_gamma   90.00
#
_symmetry.space_group_name_H-M   'P 1'
#
loop_
_entity.id
_entity.type
_entity.pdbx_description
1 polymer ?
#
loop_
_entity_poly.entity_id
_entity_poly.type
_entity_poly.pdbx_seq_one_letter_code
_entity_poly.pdbx_strand_id
1 'polypeptide(L)'
;MGEIPSADESVGLGHAYEAIETNPADLCVGIVASGGLSHFVSDERLDHQLLAALRAGSEEQLRAIPRKLLNAGSSEIRNWIAVAAASKHLKLVWDEYIPVYRTPARTGCGLGLACWSWRGILTCAFSLRWRPRVICAVSMR
;
A
#
# COMPACT_ATOMS: atom_id res chain seq x y z
N MET A 1 -22.97 12.44 8.42
CA MET A 1 -21.51 12.22 8.33
C MET A 1 -21.34 10.78 7.89
N GLY A 2 -20.79 10.53 6.70
CA GLY A 2 -20.71 9.17 6.14
C GLY A 2 -19.83 8.25 6.97
N GLU A 3 -20.09 6.96 6.94
CA GLU A 3 -19.25 5.96 7.60
C GLU A 3 -17.85 5.97 6.98
N ILE A 4 -16.80 5.85 7.80
CA ILE A 4 -15.42 5.86 7.31
C ILE A 4 -15.16 4.56 6.54
N PRO A 5 -14.53 4.56 5.35
CA PRO A 5 -14.31 3.34 4.59
C PRO A 5 -13.56 2.25 5.35
N SER A 6 -13.91 1.00 5.05
CA SER A 6 -13.31 -0.23 5.56
C SER A 6 -12.11 -0.64 4.70
N ALA A 7 -11.39 -1.67 5.15
CA ALA A 7 -10.37 -2.32 4.34
C ALA A 7 -10.98 -2.93 3.06
N ASP A 8 -12.16 -3.54 3.17
CA ASP A 8 -12.87 -4.16 2.05
C ASP A 8 -13.20 -3.16 0.94
N GLU A 9 -13.75 -2.00 1.31
CA GLU A 9 -14.04 -0.90 0.38
C GLU A 9 -12.76 -0.34 -0.25
N SER A 10 -11.65 -0.33 0.50
CA SER A 10 -10.35 0.10 -0.02
C SER A 10 -9.80 -0.88 -1.06
N VAL A 11 -9.97 -2.19 -0.85
CA VAL A 11 -9.64 -3.20 -1.86
C VAL A 11 -10.55 -3.04 -3.10
N GLY A 12 -11.85 -2.83 -2.89
CA GLY A 12 -12.80 -2.56 -3.97
C GLY A 12 -12.40 -1.33 -4.81
N LEU A 13 -11.94 -0.24 -4.17
CA LEU A 13 -11.39 0.92 -4.86
C LEU A 13 -10.15 0.55 -5.69
N GLY A 14 -9.24 -0.27 -5.14
CA GLY A 14 -8.07 -0.75 -5.87
C GLY A 14 -8.42 -1.56 -7.12
N HIS A 15 -9.46 -2.41 -7.05
CA HIS A 15 -9.98 -3.12 -8.23
C HIS A 15 -10.59 -2.17 -9.26
N ALA A 16 -11.26 -1.10 -8.82
CA ALA A 16 -11.82 -0.10 -9.75
C ALA A 16 -10.74 0.63 -10.57
N TYR A 17 -9.48 0.67 -10.11
CA TYR A 17 -8.36 1.20 -10.88
C TYR A 17 -7.99 0.36 -12.11
N GLU A 18 -8.51 -0.87 -12.27
CA GLU A 18 -8.42 -1.60 -13.54
C GLU A 18 -9.01 -0.81 -14.72
N ALA A 19 -9.91 0.15 -14.46
CA ALA A 19 -10.41 1.07 -15.47
C ALA A 19 -9.31 1.88 -16.17
N ILE A 20 -8.14 2.07 -15.55
CA ILE A 20 -6.98 2.73 -16.16
C ILE A 20 -6.55 2.01 -17.45
N GLU A 21 -6.66 0.68 -17.49
CA GLU A 21 -6.31 -0.14 -18.66
C GLU A 21 -7.24 0.09 -19.86
N THR A 22 -8.39 0.74 -19.66
CA THR A 22 -9.34 1.06 -20.73
C THR A 22 -8.98 2.35 -21.49
N ASN A 23 -7.94 3.07 -21.07
CA ASN A 23 -7.49 4.28 -21.73
C ASN A 23 -6.98 3.94 -23.15
N PRO A 24 -7.50 4.59 -24.22
CA PRO A 24 -7.08 4.28 -25.60
C PRO A 24 -5.64 4.72 -25.91
N ALA A 25 -5.05 5.58 -25.09
CA ALA A 25 -3.65 5.96 -25.23
C ALA A 25 -2.73 4.95 -24.54
N ASP A 26 -1.63 4.57 -25.20
CA ASP A 26 -0.58 3.69 -24.65
C ASP A 26 0.28 4.46 -23.63
N LEU A 27 -0.25 4.61 -22.41
CA LEU A 27 0.36 5.41 -21.34
C LEU A 27 1.05 4.57 -20.27
N CYS A 28 2.14 5.13 -19.76
CA CYS A 28 2.81 4.66 -18.55
C CYS A 28 2.13 5.26 -17.31
N VAL A 29 1.33 4.46 -16.61
CA VAL A 29 0.69 4.91 -15.36
C VAL A 29 1.36 4.30 -14.14
N GLY A 30 1.74 5.17 -13.19
CA GLY A 30 2.16 4.78 -11.86
C GLY A 30 1.06 5.12 -10.86
N ILE A 31 0.80 4.22 -9.91
CA ILE A 31 -0.12 4.45 -8.79
C ILE A 31 0.74 4.70 -7.55
N VAL A 32 0.38 5.71 -6.75
CA VAL A 32 1.13 6.06 -5.55
C VAL A 32 0.19 6.24 -4.37
N ALA A 33 0.50 5.55 -3.27
CA ALA A 33 -0.09 5.84 -1.96
C ALA A 33 0.92 6.63 -1.12
N SER A 34 0.43 7.67 -0.43
CA SER A 34 1.20 8.43 0.54
C SER A 34 0.54 8.42 1.92
N GLY A 35 1.34 8.80 2.92
CA GLY A 35 0.91 8.84 4.31
C GLY A 35 0.96 7.47 5.00
N GLY A 36 0.41 7.39 6.21
CA GLY A 36 0.51 6.20 7.05
C GLY A 36 1.91 6.03 7.68
N LEU A 37 2.27 4.88 8.26
CA LEU A 37 1.35 3.82 8.68
C LEU A 37 0.63 4.26 9.97
N SER A 38 0.93 3.70 11.12
CA SER A 38 0.46 4.27 12.40
C SER A 38 1.12 5.64 12.68
N HIS A 39 0.35 6.58 13.24
CA HIS A 39 0.82 7.93 13.59
C HIS A 39 0.15 8.41 14.88
N PHE A 40 0.77 9.37 15.57
CA PHE A 40 0.53 9.85 16.95
C PHE A 40 1.00 8.88 18.03
N VAL A 41 0.66 7.61 17.90
CA VAL A 41 1.22 6.52 18.69
C VAL A 41 1.56 5.40 17.72
N SER A 42 2.82 4.97 17.71
CA SER A 42 3.26 3.87 16.86
C SER A 42 2.59 2.56 17.31
N ASP A 43 1.77 1.98 16.44
CA ASP A 43 1.19 0.64 16.56
C ASP A 43 1.91 -0.29 15.59
N GLU A 44 3.13 -0.68 15.97
CA GLU A 44 3.98 -1.58 15.17
C GLU A 44 3.29 -2.91 14.85
N ARG A 45 2.34 -3.36 15.70
CA ARG A 45 1.60 -4.59 15.43
C ARG A 45 0.67 -4.42 14.23
N LEU A 46 -0.06 -3.31 14.16
CA LEU A 46 -0.88 -2.96 13.00
C LEU A 46 0.00 -2.78 11.75
N ASP A 47 1.11 -2.06 11.90
CA ASP A 47 2.03 -1.78 10.79
C ASP A 47 2.62 -3.07 10.21
N HIS A 48 3.10 -3.97 11.07
CA HIS A 48 3.62 -5.27 10.65
C HIS A 48 2.53 -6.19 10.10
N GLN A 49 1.30 -6.12 10.62
CA GLN A 49 0.16 -6.86 10.05
C GLN A 49 -0.10 -6.42 8.60
N LEU A 50 -0.12 -5.12 8.34
CA LEU A 50 -0.25 -4.59 6.98
C LEU A 50 0.90 -5.08 6.11
N LEU A 51 2.15 -4.83 6.51
CA LEU A 51 3.33 -5.20 5.71
C LEU A 51 3.41 -6.70 5.43
N ALA A 52 3.02 -7.55 6.38
CA ALA A 52 2.92 -8.99 6.17
C ALA A 52 1.89 -9.34 5.08
N ALA A 53 0.72 -8.71 5.11
CA ALA A 53 -0.31 -8.89 4.09
C ALA A 53 0.16 -8.42 2.71
N LEU A 54 0.90 -7.30 2.64
CA LEU A 54 1.51 -6.80 1.40
C LEU A 54 2.55 -7.78 0.84
N ARG A 55 3.45 -8.30 1.67
CA ARG A 55 4.46 -9.29 1.29
C ARG A 55 3.84 -10.60 0.80
N ALA A 56 2.75 -11.02 1.44
CA ALA A 56 1.99 -12.20 1.03
C ALA A 56 1.16 -11.97 -0.24
N GLY A 57 0.95 -10.73 -0.66
CA GLY A 57 -0.01 -10.39 -1.72
C GLY A 57 -1.44 -10.83 -1.38
N SER A 58 -1.78 -10.91 -0.09
CA SER A 58 -3.02 -11.52 0.38
C SER A 58 -4.11 -10.46 0.58
N GLU A 59 -5.02 -10.34 -0.39
CA GLU A 59 -6.21 -9.49 -0.23
C GLU A 59 -7.08 -9.93 0.95
N GLU A 60 -7.15 -11.23 1.24
CA GLU A 60 -7.88 -11.74 2.41
C GLU A 60 -7.32 -11.14 3.71
N GLN A 61 -6.00 -11.15 3.88
CA GLN A 61 -5.35 -10.55 5.04
C GLN A 61 -5.51 -9.03 5.08
N LEU A 62 -5.50 -8.35 3.91
CA LEU A 62 -5.77 -6.91 3.83
C LEU A 62 -7.20 -6.59 4.27
N ARG A 63 -8.20 -7.32 3.77
CA ARG A 63 -9.62 -7.17 4.13
C ARG A 63 -9.89 -7.48 5.60
N ALA A 64 -9.11 -8.38 6.20
CA ALA A 64 -9.22 -8.76 7.60
C ALA A 64 -8.75 -7.67 8.58
N ILE A 65 -8.10 -6.58 8.12
CA ILE A 65 -7.68 -5.48 8.99
C ILE A 65 -8.94 -4.78 9.54
N PRO A 66 -9.17 -4.77 10.88
CA PRO A 66 -10.39 -4.23 11.45
C PRO A 66 -10.55 -2.73 11.17
N ARG A 67 -11.74 -2.32 10.70
CA ARG A 67 -12.08 -0.90 10.42
C ARG A 67 -11.74 0.04 11.58
N LYS A 68 -11.92 -0.40 12.83
CA LYS A 68 -11.59 0.39 14.03
C LYS A 68 -10.11 0.79 14.11
N LEU A 69 -9.20 -0.01 13.55
CA LEU A 69 -7.76 0.24 13.51
C LEU A 69 -7.35 1.13 12.33
N LEU A 70 -8.28 1.50 11.45
CA LEU A 70 -8.03 2.34 10.27
C LEU A 70 -8.58 3.76 10.48
N ASN A 71 -8.47 4.33 11.68
CA ASN A 71 -9.04 5.63 12.00
C ASN A 71 -7.97 6.60 12.51
N ALA A 72 -8.26 7.90 12.43
CA ALA A 72 -7.37 8.96 12.90
C ALA A 72 -5.92 8.78 12.39
N GLY A 73 -4.95 8.55 13.29
CA GLY A 73 -3.52 8.44 12.96
C GLY A 73 -3.15 7.30 12.01
N SER A 74 -3.96 6.26 11.87
CA SER A 74 -3.71 5.13 10.97
C SER A 74 -4.66 5.10 9.76
N SER A 75 -5.46 6.14 9.57
CA SER A 75 -6.49 6.21 8.52
C SER A 75 -5.95 6.08 7.10
N GLU A 76 -4.71 6.53 6.88
CA GLU A 76 -4.04 6.52 5.57
C GLU A 76 -3.59 5.12 5.14
N ILE A 77 -3.58 4.12 6.04
CA ILE A 77 -3.34 2.71 5.69
C ILE A 77 -4.33 2.22 4.63
N ARG A 78 -5.54 2.81 4.55
CA ARG A 78 -6.49 2.52 3.47
C ARG A 78 -5.94 2.79 2.07
N ASN A 79 -5.14 3.84 1.90
CA ASN A 79 -4.52 4.15 0.62
C ASN A 79 -3.56 3.03 0.22
N TRP A 80 -2.81 2.49 1.19
CA TRP A 80 -1.91 1.36 0.97
C TRP A 80 -2.66 0.11 0.54
N ILE A 81 -3.79 -0.18 1.17
CA ILE A 81 -4.66 -1.32 0.81
C ILE A 81 -5.18 -1.18 -0.62
N ALA A 82 -5.65 0.02 -1.01
CA ALA A 82 -6.13 0.27 -2.36
C ALA A 82 -5.03 0.11 -3.41
N VAL A 83 -3.83 0.64 -3.14
CA VAL A 83 -2.69 0.51 -4.04
C VAL A 83 -2.20 -0.93 -4.16
N ALA A 84 -2.18 -1.68 -3.06
CA ALA A 84 -1.84 -3.10 -3.07
C ALA A 84 -2.80 -3.92 -3.94
N ALA A 85 -4.10 -3.67 -3.79
CA ALA A 85 -5.14 -4.33 -4.59
C ALA A 85 -5.05 -3.99 -6.09
N ALA A 86 -4.78 -2.73 -6.42
CA ALA A 86 -4.52 -2.32 -7.80
C ALA A 86 -3.24 -2.95 -8.38
N SER A 87 -2.28 -3.26 -7.51
CA SER A 87 -0.98 -3.86 -7.85
C SER A 87 -0.97 -5.38 -7.81
N LYS A 88 -2.11 -6.08 -7.66
CA LYS A 88 -2.17 -7.54 -7.46
C LYS A 88 -1.44 -8.37 -8.53
N HIS A 89 -1.27 -7.80 -9.72
CA HIS A 89 -0.59 -8.42 -10.86
C HIS A 89 0.94 -8.17 -10.87
N LEU A 90 1.46 -7.39 -9.92
CA LEU A 90 2.88 -7.11 -9.70
C LEU A 90 3.38 -7.83 -8.45
N LYS A 91 4.70 -8.00 -8.34
CA LYS A 91 5.33 -8.51 -7.12
C LYS A 91 5.78 -7.34 -6.26
N LEU A 92 5.61 -7.46 -4.95
CA LEU A 92 6.31 -6.58 -4.00
C LEU A 92 7.80 -6.92 -4.10
N VAL A 93 8.61 -5.98 -4.59
CA VAL A 93 10.05 -6.21 -4.85
C VAL A 93 10.94 -5.63 -3.76
N TRP A 94 10.42 -4.67 -3.01
CA TRP A 94 11.12 -4.05 -1.90
C TRP A 94 10.11 -3.46 -0.93
N ASP A 95 10.39 -3.61 0.35
CA ASP A 95 9.70 -2.91 1.42
C ASP A 95 10.67 -2.64 2.58
N GLU A 96 10.42 -1.56 3.31
CA GLU A 96 11.19 -1.19 4.50
C GLU A 96 10.26 -0.61 5.56
N TYR A 97 10.59 -0.87 6.82
CA TYR A 97 9.86 -0.33 7.97
C TYR A 97 10.82 0.22 9.00
N ILE A 98 10.61 1.49 9.36
CA ILE A 98 11.38 2.18 10.38
C ILE A 98 10.40 2.73 11.42
N PRO A 99 10.38 2.19 12.65
CA PRO A 99 9.62 2.79 13.73
C PRO A 99 10.32 4.07 14.19
N VAL A 100 9.59 5.18 14.20
CA VAL A 100 10.10 6.48 14.65
C VAL A 100 9.41 6.86 15.94
N TYR A 101 10.17 6.89 17.04
CA TYR A 101 9.66 7.31 18.34
C TYR A 101 10.16 8.72 18.69
N ARG A 102 9.25 9.56 19.17
CA ARG A 102 9.52 10.88 19.74
C ARG A 102 9.59 10.84 21.26
N THR A 103 8.94 9.86 21.89
CA THR A 103 8.95 9.67 23.35
C THR A 103 8.98 8.18 23.74
N PRO A 104 9.35 7.84 25.00
CA PRO A 104 9.24 6.48 25.51
C PRO A 104 7.81 5.91 25.51
N ALA A 105 6.78 6.76 25.49
CA ALA A 105 5.38 6.36 25.37
C ALA A 105 4.99 5.97 23.93
N ARG A 106 5.98 5.79 23.03
CA ARG A 106 5.83 5.46 21.61
C ARG A 106 5.04 6.49 20.82
N THR A 107 4.99 7.73 21.28
CA THR A 107 4.47 8.79 20.41
C THR A 107 5.40 8.93 19.21
N GLY A 108 4.85 9.02 18.00
CA GLY A 108 5.66 8.87 16.79
C GLY A 108 4.86 8.38 15.58
N CYS A 109 5.56 7.72 14.66
CA CYS A 109 4.96 7.08 13.50
C CYS A 109 5.72 5.82 13.06
N GLY A 110 5.04 4.98 12.29
CA GLY A 110 5.66 3.91 11.52
C GLY A 110 5.94 4.38 10.10
N LEU A 111 7.22 4.55 9.75
CA LEU A 111 7.63 4.85 8.37
C LEU A 111 7.67 3.55 7.58
N GLY A 112 6.66 3.33 6.75
CA GLY A 112 6.59 2.25 5.78
C GLY A 112 7.03 2.70 4.39
N LEU A 113 7.74 1.84 3.68
CA LEU A 113 8.10 2.01 2.27
C LEU A 113 7.78 0.69 1.54
N ALA A 114 7.21 0.77 0.35
CA ALA A 114 6.92 -0.41 -0.47
C ALA A 114 6.96 -0.09 -1.96
N CYS A 115 7.48 -1.02 -2.75
CA CYS A 115 7.55 -0.92 -4.20
C CYS A 115 7.11 -2.24 -4.85
N TRP A 116 6.18 -2.13 -5.79
CA TRP A 116 5.74 -3.22 -6.64
C TRP A 116 6.30 -3.05 -8.05
N SER A 117 6.83 -4.14 -8.60
CA SER A 117 7.30 -4.18 -9.97
C SER A 117 7.16 -5.58 -10.57
N TRP A 118 7.12 -5.62 -11.90
CA TRP A 118 7.11 -6.83 -12.70
C TRP A 118 8.45 -7.60 -12.69
N ARG A 119 9.53 -6.96 -12.25
CA ARG A 119 10.91 -7.47 -12.30
C ARG A 119 11.27 -7.94 -10.91
N GLY A 120 11.55 -9.24 -10.76
CA GLY A 120 12.41 -9.66 -9.64
C GLY A 120 13.71 -8.84 -9.69
N ILE A 121 14.36 -8.63 -8.54
CA ILE A 121 15.52 -7.73 -8.35
C ILE A 121 16.71 -7.95 -9.33
N LEU A 122 16.67 -8.95 -10.21
CA LEU A 122 17.69 -9.25 -11.20
C LEU A 122 17.05 -9.46 -12.58
N THR A 123 17.05 -8.44 -13.45
CA THR A 123 17.29 -8.52 -14.91
C THR A 123 16.90 -7.21 -15.61
N CYS A 124 17.91 -6.49 -16.08
CA CYS A 124 17.79 -5.55 -17.18
C CYS A 124 17.67 -6.35 -18.49
N ALA A 125 16.45 -6.67 -18.90
CA ALA A 125 16.19 -7.12 -20.27
C ALA A 125 15.05 -6.32 -20.88
N PHE A 126 15.36 -5.70 -22.02
CA PHE A 126 14.50 -4.88 -22.86
C PHE A 126 13.57 -5.83 -23.62
N SER A 127 12.28 -5.92 -23.27
CA SER A 127 11.28 -6.56 -24.13
C SER A 127 10.05 -5.67 -24.29
N LEU A 128 9.77 -5.34 -25.55
CA LEU A 128 8.72 -4.45 -26.02
C LEU A 128 7.36 -5.16 -26.04
N ARG A 129 6.69 -5.22 -24.88
CA ARG A 129 5.22 -5.31 -24.78
C ARG A 129 4.80 -4.83 -23.40
N TRP A 130 3.96 -3.81 -23.37
CA TRP A 130 3.73 -2.96 -22.20
C TRP A 130 2.73 -3.57 -21.19
N ARG A 131 3.04 -3.39 -19.90
CA ARG A 131 2.22 -3.62 -18.69
C ARG A 131 2.67 -2.57 -17.65
N PRO A 132 1.81 -2.09 -16.73
CA PRO A 132 2.13 -1.03 -15.75
C PRO A 132 3.48 -1.27 -15.06
N ARG A 133 4.35 -0.24 -15.05
CA ARG A 133 5.79 -0.45 -14.87
C ARG A 133 6.32 -0.32 -13.44
N VAL A 134 5.74 0.53 -12.58
CA VAL A 134 6.12 0.65 -11.15
C VAL A 134 4.97 1.25 -10.36
N ILE A 135 4.66 0.65 -9.21
CA ILE A 135 3.74 1.21 -8.22
C ILE A 135 4.50 1.36 -6.91
N CYS A 136 4.47 2.54 -6.31
CA CYS A 136 5.20 2.83 -5.07
C CYS A 136 4.22 3.31 -4.00
N ALA A 137 4.33 2.78 -2.78
CA ALA A 137 3.67 3.34 -1.62
C ALA A 137 4.74 3.84 -0.65
N VAL A 138 4.58 5.07 -0.17
CA VAL A 138 5.57 5.71 0.69
C VAL A 138 4.89 6.41 1.85
N SER A 139 5.32 6.09 3.06
CA SER A 139 4.99 6.87 4.25
C SER A 139 5.94 8.06 4.29
N MET A 140 5.40 9.24 3.98
CA MET A 140 6.09 10.52 4.10
C MET A 140 5.20 11.45 4.91
N ARG A 141 5.63 11.80 6.12
CA ARG A 141 5.11 12.90 6.93
C ARG A 141 6.22 13.52 7.77
#